data_AF-A0A954NIJ8-F1
#
_entry.id   AF-A0A954NIJ8-F1
#
_cell.length_a   1.000
_cell.length_b   1.000
_cell.length_c   1.000
_cell.angle_alpha   90.00
_cell.angle_beta   90.00
_cell.angle_gamma   90.00
#
_symmetry.space_group_name_H-M   'P 1'
#
loop_
_entity.id
_entity.type
_entity.pdbx_description
1 polymer ?
#
loop_
_entity_poly.entity_id
_entity_poly.type
_entity_poly.pdbx_seq_one_letter_code
_entity_poly.pdbx_strand_id
1 'polypeptide(L)'
;MLMLAVWLLGVGTARAQQPRWIWNEPQAAEQAGTDPVVFRKTFEVAGPIEQLEVTLACDNRFEAYLDGVSIGRGDNWQQPQRFVLTRLADGDSHVLAVRAKNDGVDPAGLAAQVVVKTAGDATVFVSDKSWTCALESAAPALWWQRSPAPSDAWQPAAELGVVGTAGPWGNRIAWDSPETSTIETVFRAPQEKFEFVDGDRVTMIGGTWIERLQVDNFFETIVTSAYPDRNIQFRNLGWSGDEVTGIARAVFGSPQDGFARLRDDLLRTRPTVILVGYGGNEAFRGEAGLESFHAEWSRLVELLESTGATLVFISPPRHENVGPPLPDPTMINAQIDLYSAALREWAETRGHHFVDFGDPRLEASNEDSPASRFPYAMTENGLHFTSFGRWVAAQTLARRLNVPDPTWRLAIDVGSREVEATGTTANALEVGDGRVRWVVQDDRLALPSLPPSAPRNAEFLKPMDVLAVNGLPEGRWGLNINGRPAVLATAEEWAQGVVIDRSSASPVEALRGLVSQKNELYFHRYRPQNETYLFLFRKHEQGNNAVEIPQFDPIVERVEQEIRSARQPRSIAMELVPLTDE
;
A
#
# COMPACT_ATOMS: atom_id res chain seq x y z
N MET A 1 21.03 -13.42 -53.95
CA MET A 1 19.81 -14.20 -54.24
C MET A 1 18.99 -14.21 -52.96
N LEU A 2 18.12 -13.22 -52.79
CA LEU A 2 17.21 -13.09 -51.65
C LEU A 2 16.04 -14.07 -51.83
N MET A 3 15.67 -14.79 -50.77
CA MET A 3 14.36 -15.44 -50.68
C MET A 3 13.58 -14.77 -49.55
N LEU A 4 12.67 -13.87 -49.93
CA LEU A 4 11.60 -13.38 -49.06
C LEU A 4 10.53 -14.49 -48.98
N ALA A 5 10.33 -15.06 -47.79
CA ALA A 5 9.16 -15.85 -47.49
C ALA A 5 8.02 -14.90 -47.09
N VAL A 6 7.06 -14.71 -47.99
CA VAL A 6 5.81 -14.00 -47.70
C VAL A 6 4.93 -14.94 -46.88
N TRP A 7 4.75 -14.65 -45.59
CA TRP A 7 3.70 -15.25 -44.79
C TRP A 7 2.38 -14.57 -45.15
N LEU A 8 1.52 -15.28 -45.88
CA LEU A 8 0.12 -14.91 -46.05
C LEU A 8 -0.58 -15.06 -44.70
N LEU A 9 -0.83 -13.94 -44.02
CA LEU A 9 -1.78 -13.86 -42.91
C LEU A 9 -3.18 -14.16 -43.48
N GLY A 10 -3.59 -15.42 -43.34
CA GLY A 10 -4.99 -15.76 -43.47
C GLY A 10 -5.75 -15.11 -42.32
N VAL A 11 -6.70 -14.23 -42.63
CA VAL A 11 -7.74 -13.80 -41.70
C VAL A 11 -8.65 -15.01 -41.47
N GLY A 12 -8.20 -15.91 -40.60
CA GLY A 12 -9.01 -17.01 -40.10
C GLY A 12 -9.98 -16.43 -39.08
N THR A 13 -11.26 -16.37 -39.42
CA THR A 13 -12.32 -16.20 -38.43
C THR A 13 -12.12 -17.23 -37.32
N ALA A 14 -11.79 -16.78 -36.11
CA ALA A 14 -11.68 -17.63 -34.93
C ALA A 14 -12.97 -18.43 -34.81
N ARG A 15 -12.88 -19.76 -34.99
CA ARG A 15 -13.99 -20.66 -34.71
C ARG A 15 -14.25 -20.52 -33.21
N ALA A 16 -15.45 -20.08 -32.82
CA ALA A 16 -15.83 -19.90 -31.42
C ALA A 16 -15.55 -21.20 -30.65
N GLN A 17 -14.44 -21.24 -29.90
CA GLN A 17 -14.11 -22.36 -29.05
C GLN A 17 -15.03 -22.27 -27.84
N GLN A 18 -15.82 -23.32 -27.59
CA GLN A 18 -16.64 -23.40 -26.40
C GLN A 18 -15.82 -23.97 -25.24
N PRO A 19 -15.92 -23.38 -24.04
CA PRO A 19 -15.21 -23.87 -22.89
C PRO A 19 -15.69 -25.26 -22.50
N ARG A 20 -14.76 -26.04 -21.96
CA ARG A 20 -15.03 -27.40 -21.50
C ARG A 20 -14.78 -27.49 -20.02
N TRP A 21 -15.58 -28.30 -19.35
CA TRP A 21 -15.34 -28.62 -17.96
C TRP A 21 -14.09 -29.50 -17.82
N ILE A 22 -13.17 -29.07 -16.97
CA ILE A 22 -11.89 -29.74 -16.69
C ILE A 22 -11.75 -30.11 -15.20
N TRP A 23 -11.05 -31.21 -14.93
CA TRP A 23 -10.81 -31.78 -13.61
C TRP A 23 -9.35 -32.26 -13.45
N ASN A 24 -8.98 -32.63 -12.22
CA ASN A 24 -7.71 -33.30 -11.94
C ASN A 24 -7.61 -34.69 -12.59
N GLU A 25 -8.73 -35.40 -12.76
CA GLU A 25 -8.74 -36.74 -13.37
C GLU A 25 -10.11 -37.08 -14.01
N PRO A 26 -10.17 -38.05 -14.95
CA PRO A 26 -11.39 -38.33 -15.72
C PRO A 26 -12.58 -38.85 -14.91
N GLN A 27 -12.35 -39.43 -13.73
CA GLN A 27 -13.37 -40.01 -12.84
C GLN A 27 -13.54 -39.21 -11.54
N ALA A 28 -13.04 -37.97 -11.52
CA ALA A 28 -13.03 -37.13 -10.31
C ALA A 28 -14.43 -36.92 -9.71
N ALA A 29 -15.49 -36.87 -10.53
CA ALA A 29 -16.87 -36.77 -10.05
C ALA A 29 -17.35 -38.01 -9.25
N GLU A 30 -16.59 -39.10 -9.25
CA GLU A 30 -16.91 -40.37 -8.60
C GLU A 30 -15.87 -40.78 -7.54
N GLN A 31 -14.76 -40.04 -7.40
CA GLN A 31 -13.68 -40.33 -6.45
C GLN A 31 -13.60 -39.24 -5.38
N ALA A 32 -13.75 -39.64 -4.12
CA ALA A 32 -13.79 -38.72 -3.00
C ALA A 32 -12.39 -38.14 -2.68
N GLY A 33 -12.31 -36.82 -2.59
CA GLY A 33 -11.16 -36.05 -2.12
C GLY A 33 -11.59 -34.61 -1.82
N THR A 34 -11.32 -34.15 -0.60
CA THR A 34 -11.65 -32.78 -0.14
C THR A 34 -10.55 -31.76 -0.40
N ASP A 35 -9.41 -32.23 -0.92
CA ASP A 35 -8.27 -31.37 -1.23
C ASP A 35 -8.61 -30.52 -2.47
N PRO A 36 -8.48 -29.18 -2.40
CA PRO A 36 -8.70 -28.31 -3.54
C PRO A 36 -7.80 -28.68 -4.72
N VAL A 37 -8.32 -28.50 -5.93
CA VAL A 37 -7.56 -28.66 -7.16
C VAL A 37 -7.11 -27.30 -7.63
N VAL A 38 -5.83 -27.16 -7.96
CA VAL A 38 -5.29 -25.94 -8.55
C VAL A 38 -5.05 -26.15 -10.03
N PHE A 39 -5.50 -25.21 -10.86
CA PHE A 39 -5.42 -25.25 -12.31
C PHE A 39 -4.57 -24.11 -12.85
N ARG A 40 -3.90 -24.35 -13.98
CA ARG A 40 -3.08 -23.35 -14.66
C ARG A 40 -3.20 -23.41 -16.18
N LYS A 41 -3.13 -22.22 -16.78
CA LYS A 41 -2.99 -22.02 -18.21
C LYS A 41 -2.00 -20.91 -18.51
N THR A 42 -0.94 -21.27 -19.22
CA THR A 42 -0.10 -20.29 -19.91
C THR A 42 -0.70 -20.03 -21.28
N PHE A 43 -0.76 -18.76 -21.66
CA PHE A 43 -1.18 -18.32 -22.99
C PHE A 43 -0.29 -17.17 -23.45
N GLU A 44 -0.05 -17.12 -24.77
CA GLU A 44 0.76 -16.08 -25.38
C GLU A 44 -0.13 -15.10 -26.15
N VAL A 45 0.21 -13.82 -26.07
CA VAL A 45 -0.49 -12.74 -26.73
C VAL A 45 0.52 -11.91 -27.51
N ALA A 46 0.28 -11.74 -28.80
CA ALA A 46 1.11 -10.91 -29.65
C ALA A 46 0.65 -9.44 -29.60
N GLY A 47 1.50 -8.56 -29.09
CA GLY A 47 1.31 -7.12 -29.13
C GLY A 47 0.46 -6.56 -27.97
N PRO A 48 0.22 -5.23 -27.97
CA PRO A 48 -0.43 -4.55 -26.87
C PRO A 48 -1.87 -5.04 -26.64
N ILE A 49 -2.19 -5.39 -25.40
CA ILE A 49 -3.53 -5.80 -24.98
C ILE A 49 -4.34 -4.55 -24.66
N GLU A 50 -5.47 -4.37 -25.35
CA GLU A 50 -6.42 -3.28 -25.09
C GLU A 50 -7.38 -3.66 -23.95
N GLN A 51 -7.76 -4.93 -23.88
CA GLN A 51 -8.68 -5.46 -22.88
C GLN A 51 -8.52 -6.97 -22.73
N LEU A 52 -8.62 -7.47 -21.51
CA LEU A 52 -8.64 -8.91 -21.24
C LEU A 52 -9.85 -9.26 -20.36
N GLU A 53 -10.62 -10.26 -20.78
CA GLU A 53 -11.81 -10.74 -20.06
C GLU A 53 -11.60 -12.19 -19.65
N VAL A 54 -11.75 -12.50 -18.35
CA VAL A 54 -11.68 -13.86 -17.80
C VAL A 54 -13.06 -14.25 -17.28
N THR A 55 -13.70 -15.23 -17.90
CA THR A 55 -14.99 -15.81 -17.45
C THR A 55 -14.75 -17.16 -16.81
N LEU A 56 -15.23 -17.36 -15.57
CA LEU A 56 -15.00 -18.57 -14.78
C LEU A 56 -16.29 -19.11 -14.15
N ALA A 57 -16.39 -20.43 -14.08
CA ALA A 57 -17.36 -21.15 -13.25
C ALA A 57 -16.68 -22.38 -12.65
N CYS A 58 -17.00 -22.68 -11.39
CA CYS A 58 -16.37 -23.76 -10.66
C CYS A 58 -17.33 -24.37 -9.65
N ASP A 59 -17.31 -25.69 -9.49
CA ASP A 59 -18.13 -26.39 -8.51
C ASP A 59 -17.36 -26.64 -7.20
N ASN A 60 -17.61 -25.95 -6.09
CA ASN A 60 -18.58 -24.88 -5.87
C ASN A 60 -17.93 -23.49 -5.87
N ARG A 61 -16.64 -23.43 -5.55
CA ARG A 61 -15.93 -22.18 -5.27
C ARG A 61 -14.64 -22.12 -6.06
N PHE A 62 -14.27 -20.92 -6.49
CA PHE A 62 -12.94 -20.67 -7.02
C PHE A 62 -12.33 -19.38 -6.48
N GLU A 63 -11.00 -19.35 -6.51
CA GLU A 63 -10.19 -18.15 -6.40
C GLU A 63 -9.30 -18.07 -7.64
N ALA A 64 -9.27 -16.93 -8.31
CA ALA A 64 -8.58 -16.76 -9.59
C ALA A 64 -7.47 -15.72 -9.50
N TYR A 65 -6.37 -16.01 -10.18
CA TYR A 65 -5.15 -15.20 -10.22
C TYR A 65 -4.67 -15.07 -11.66
N LEU A 66 -4.32 -13.86 -12.09
CA LEU A 66 -3.67 -13.61 -13.38
C LEU A 66 -2.28 -13.02 -13.12
N ASP A 67 -1.26 -13.69 -13.64
CA ASP A 67 0.16 -13.33 -13.45
C ASP A 67 0.55 -13.15 -11.97
N GLY A 68 -0.05 -13.96 -11.09
CA GLY A 68 0.16 -13.90 -9.65
C GLY A 68 -0.73 -12.92 -8.89
N VAL A 69 -1.55 -12.12 -9.58
CA VAL A 69 -2.47 -11.14 -8.98
C VAL A 69 -3.86 -11.72 -8.87
N SER A 70 -4.46 -11.71 -7.68
CA SER A 70 -5.86 -12.09 -7.50
C SER A 70 -6.80 -11.21 -8.34
N ILE A 71 -7.60 -11.84 -9.20
CA ILE A 71 -8.60 -11.16 -10.04
C ILE A 71 -10.02 -11.33 -9.52
N GLY A 72 -10.24 -12.24 -8.57
CA GLY A 72 -11.53 -12.41 -7.90
C GLY A 72 -11.81 -13.85 -7.47
N ARG A 73 -13.03 -14.06 -6.99
CA ARG A 73 -13.55 -15.35 -6.52
C ARG A 73 -14.99 -15.54 -6.98
N GLY A 74 -15.46 -16.78 -6.95
CA GLY A 74 -16.87 -17.10 -7.13
C GLY A 74 -17.25 -18.30 -6.28
N ASP A 75 -18.52 -18.39 -5.90
CA ASP A 75 -19.08 -19.44 -5.05
C ASP A 75 -20.41 -20.01 -5.58
N ASN A 76 -20.79 -19.62 -6.80
CA ASN A 76 -22.01 -20.06 -7.46
C ASN A 76 -21.71 -20.47 -8.91
N TRP A 77 -21.55 -21.77 -9.15
CA TRP A 77 -21.29 -22.31 -10.49
C TRP A 77 -22.41 -22.02 -11.50
N GLN A 78 -23.65 -21.77 -11.05
CA GLN A 78 -24.78 -21.49 -11.94
C GLN A 78 -24.66 -20.11 -12.59
N GLN A 79 -23.96 -19.18 -11.92
CA GLN A 79 -23.79 -17.79 -12.35
C GLN A 79 -22.28 -17.52 -12.55
N PRO A 80 -21.75 -17.74 -13.76
CA PRO A 80 -20.33 -17.53 -14.03
C PRO A 80 -19.92 -16.09 -13.77
N GLN A 81 -18.68 -15.90 -13.33
CA GLN A 81 -18.13 -14.59 -13.02
C GLN A 81 -17.19 -14.17 -14.14
N ARG A 82 -17.38 -12.95 -14.66
CA ARG A 82 -16.52 -12.34 -15.68
C ARG A 82 -15.73 -11.19 -15.06
N PHE A 83 -14.41 -11.28 -15.15
CA PHE A 83 -13.48 -10.25 -14.73
C PHE A 83 -12.94 -9.53 -15.96
N VAL A 84 -13.16 -8.22 -16.05
CA VAL A 84 -12.67 -7.36 -17.13
C VAL A 84 -11.46 -6.59 -16.61
N LEU A 85 -10.28 -6.87 -17.17
CA LEU A 85 -9.03 -6.23 -16.78
C LEU A 85 -8.70 -5.10 -17.75
N THR A 86 -8.40 -3.93 -17.18
CA THR A 86 -8.11 -2.69 -17.93
C THR A 86 -6.61 -2.36 -17.99
N ARG A 87 -5.77 -3.06 -17.22
CA ARG A 87 -4.29 -3.03 -17.27
C ARG A 87 -3.75 -4.42 -16.96
N LEU A 88 -2.61 -4.79 -17.54
CA LEU A 88 -1.96 -6.10 -17.40
C LEU A 88 -0.46 -5.93 -17.11
N ALA A 89 0.18 -7.01 -16.65
CA ALA A 89 1.64 -7.08 -16.58
C ALA A 89 2.25 -7.03 -17.99
N ASP A 90 3.45 -6.46 -18.12
CA ASP A 90 4.16 -6.43 -19.40
C ASP A 90 4.61 -7.83 -19.87
N GLY A 91 4.76 -7.95 -21.18
CA GLY A 91 5.29 -9.13 -21.88
C GLY A 91 4.22 -9.96 -22.59
N ASP A 92 4.67 -10.88 -23.44
CA ASP A 92 3.79 -11.62 -24.36
C ASP A 92 3.24 -12.92 -23.76
N SER A 93 3.65 -13.33 -22.57
CA SER A 93 3.27 -14.61 -21.94
C SER A 93 2.58 -14.40 -20.60
N HIS A 94 1.34 -14.87 -20.47
CA HIS A 94 0.52 -14.69 -19.28
C HIS A 94 0.10 -16.03 -18.69
N VAL A 95 -0.14 -16.05 -17.38
CA VAL A 95 -0.57 -17.23 -16.63
C VAL A 95 -1.86 -16.95 -15.89
N LEU A 96 -2.92 -17.67 -16.24
CA LEU A 96 -4.15 -17.77 -15.44
C LEU A 96 -4.05 -18.98 -14.52
N ALA A 97 -4.12 -18.74 -13.22
CA ALA A 97 -4.13 -19.77 -12.18
C ALA A 97 -5.46 -19.72 -11.42
N VAL A 98 -6.05 -20.88 -11.14
CA VAL A 98 -7.36 -20.97 -10.48
C VAL A 98 -7.32 -22.05 -9.42
N ARG A 99 -7.64 -21.69 -8.18
CA ARG A 99 -7.93 -22.63 -7.10
C ARG A 99 -9.39 -23.02 -7.20
N ALA A 100 -9.70 -24.30 -7.25
CA ALA A 100 -11.03 -24.84 -7.36
C ALA A 100 -11.34 -25.73 -6.15
N LYS A 101 -12.45 -25.46 -5.45
CA LYS A 101 -12.86 -26.21 -4.28
C LYS A 101 -14.35 -26.52 -4.31
N ASN A 102 -14.67 -27.79 -4.10
CA ASN A 102 -16.02 -28.27 -3.86
C ASN A 102 -16.31 -28.21 -2.36
N ASP A 103 -17.53 -27.84 -1.97
CA ASP A 103 -17.97 -27.93 -0.57
C ASP A 103 -18.38 -29.37 -0.19
N GLY A 104 -18.58 -30.22 -1.20
CA GLY A 104 -18.79 -31.66 -1.06
C GLY A 104 -17.52 -32.48 -0.84
N VAL A 105 -17.63 -33.79 -1.05
CA VAL A 105 -16.53 -34.75 -0.88
C VAL A 105 -15.79 -35.05 -2.18
N ASP A 106 -16.27 -34.55 -3.31
CA ASP A 106 -15.71 -34.82 -4.64
C ASP A 106 -14.92 -33.60 -5.16
N PRO A 107 -13.83 -33.78 -5.93
CA PRO A 107 -13.09 -32.68 -6.52
C PRO A 107 -13.92 -31.70 -7.37
N ALA A 108 -13.48 -30.44 -7.36
CA ALA A 108 -14.10 -29.35 -8.10
C ALA A 108 -13.79 -29.42 -9.60
N GLY A 109 -14.82 -29.25 -10.43
CA GLY A 109 -14.64 -29.01 -11.86
C GLY A 109 -14.56 -27.53 -12.17
N LEU A 110 -13.71 -27.17 -13.14
CA LEU A 110 -13.49 -25.81 -13.58
C LEU A 110 -13.91 -25.62 -15.04
N ALA A 111 -14.54 -24.49 -15.35
CA ALA A 111 -14.70 -23.98 -16.69
C ALA A 111 -14.15 -22.56 -16.77
N ALA A 112 -13.38 -22.27 -17.82
CA ALA A 112 -12.71 -21.00 -18.03
C ALA A 112 -12.72 -20.56 -19.49
N GLN A 113 -12.83 -19.25 -19.70
CA GLN A 113 -12.61 -18.61 -20.99
C GLN A 113 -11.84 -17.31 -20.78
N VAL A 114 -10.79 -17.11 -21.55
CA VAL A 114 -10.02 -15.86 -21.62
C VAL A 114 -10.23 -15.26 -23.01
N VAL A 115 -10.73 -14.03 -23.07
CA VAL A 115 -10.82 -13.25 -24.31
C VAL A 115 -9.83 -12.12 -24.22
N VAL A 116 -8.87 -12.09 -25.14
CA VAL A 116 -7.86 -11.04 -25.23
C VAL A 116 -8.12 -10.21 -26.46
N LYS A 117 -8.42 -8.93 -26.29
CA LYS A 117 -8.63 -7.97 -27.37
C LYS A 117 -7.36 -7.16 -27.58
N THR A 118 -6.89 -7.15 -28.82
CA THR A 118 -5.78 -6.32 -29.30
C THR A 118 -6.30 -5.43 -30.43
N ALA A 119 -5.47 -4.56 -30.99
CA ALA A 119 -5.86 -3.60 -32.01
C ALA A 119 -6.54 -4.26 -33.24
N GLY A 120 -7.87 -4.31 -33.22
CA GLY A 120 -8.71 -4.88 -34.28
C GLY A 120 -8.87 -6.40 -34.29
N ASP A 121 -8.35 -7.14 -33.31
CA ASP A 121 -8.44 -8.60 -33.23
C ASP A 121 -8.82 -9.09 -31.82
N ALA A 122 -9.34 -10.31 -31.72
CA ALA A 122 -9.68 -10.96 -30.46
C ALA A 122 -9.26 -12.44 -30.47
N THR A 123 -8.35 -12.79 -29.56
CA THR A 123 -7.93 -14.18 -29.33
C THR A 123 -8.70 -14.77 -28.16
N VAL A 124 -9.17 -16.02 -28.31
CA VAL A 124 -9.92 -16.74 -27.27
C VAL A 124 -9.16 -17.98 -26.84
N PHE A 125 -8.96 -18.13 -25.53
CA PHE A 125 -8.45 -19.34 -24.88
C PHE A 125 -9.56 -19.93 -24.02
N VAL A 126 -9.69 -21.25 -24.00
CA VAL A 126 -10.71 -21.94 -23.21
C VAL A 126 -10.13 -23.02 -22.32
N SER A 127 -10.88 -23.44 -21.30
CA SER A 127 -10.61 -24.65 -20.54
C SER A 127 -10.76 -25.89 -21.41
N ASP A 128 -9.68 -26.67 -21.52
CA ASP A 128 -9.56 -27.93 -22.27
C ASP A 128 -8.34 -28.73 -21.77
N LYS A 129 -7.96 -29.81 -22.48
CA LYS A 129 -6.80 -30.68 -22.13
C LYS A 129 -5.44 -29.99 -22.12
N SER A 130 -5.33 -28.77 -22.62
CA SER A 130 -4.06 -28.01 -22.61
C SER A 130 -3.80 -27.31 -21.28
N TRP A 131 -4.75 -27.34 -20.34
CA TRP A 131 -4.56 -26.88 -18.97
C TRP A 131 -3.79 -27.92 -18.16
N THR A 132 -3.05 -27.46 -17.15
CA THR A 132 -2.45 -28.32 -16.14
C THR A 132 -3.13 -28.14 -14.80
N CYS A 133 -3.04 -29.15 -13.95
CA CYS A 133 -3.60 -29.15 -12.61
C CYS A 133 -2.74 -29.93 -11.62
N ALA A 134 -2.91 -29.65 -10.34
CA ALA A 134 -2.37 -30.42 -9.23
C ALA A 134 -3.35 -30.39 -8.06
N LEU A 135 -3.20 -31.32 -7.11
CA LEU A 135 -3.81 -31.14 -5.79
C LEU A 135 -3.08 -30.01 -5.06
N GLU A 136 -3.81 -29.13 -4.36
CA GLU A 136 -3.24 -27.98 -3.66
C GLU A 136 -2.16 -28.42 -2.66
N SER A 137 -2.39 -29.51 -1.92
CA SER A 137 -1.42 -30.03 -0.95
C SER A 137 -0.11 -30.54 -1.56
N ALA A 138 -0.10 -30.85 -2.86
CA ALA A 138 1.08 -31.32 -3.60
C ALA A 138 1.72 -30.21 -4.44
N ALA A 139 1.01 -29.10 -4.68
CA ALA A 139 1.51 -27.97 -5.43
C ALA A 139 2.62 -27.25 -4.64
N PRO A 140 3.60 -26.63 -5.32
CA PRO A 140 4.60 -25.81 -4.64
C PRO A 140 3.93 -24.61 -3.95
N ALA A 141 4.57 -24.04 -2.93
CA ALA A 141 4.17 -22.74 -2.40
C ALA A 141 4.09 -21.70 -3.54
N LEU A 142 3.17 -20.74 -3.43
CA LEU A 142 2.94 -19.72 -4.46
C LEU A 142 2.59 -20.29 -5.84
N TRP A 143 1.89 -21.43 -5.86
CA TRP A 143 1.44 -22.08 -7.08
C TRP A 143 0.55 -21.19 -7.96
N TRP A 144 0.23 -19.94 -7.63
CA TRP A 144 -0.50 -18.98 -8.49
C TRP A 144 0.40 -17.97 -9.22
N GLN A 145 1.69 -17.85 -8.88
CA GLN A 145 2.59 -16.88 -9.52
C GLN A 145 2.84 -17.16 -11.00
N ARG A 146 3.24 -16.13 -11.77
CA ARG A 146 3.60 -16.25 -13.19
C ARG A 146 4.66 -17.34 -13.43
N SER A 147 5.64 -17.45 -12.53
CA SER A 147 6.74 -18.43 -12.61
C SER A 147 6.96 -19.11 -11.25
N PRO A 148 6.20 -20.15 -10.89
CA PRO A 148 6.36 -20.85 -9.62
C PRO A 148 7.64 -21.70 -9.64
N ALA A 149 8.03 -22.18 -8.46
CA ALA A 149 9.08 -23.20 -8.37
C ALA A 149 8.73 -24.44 -9.21
N PRO A 150 9.71 -25.11 -9.85
CA PRO A 150 9.48 -26.37 -10.53
C PRO A 150 8.86 -27.42 -9.59
N SER A 151 7.91 -28.21 -10.10
CA SER A 151 7.28 -29.30 -9.34
C SER A 151 6.77 -30.39 -10.28
N ASP A 152 7.01 -31.64 -9.89
CA ASP A 152 6.51 -32.83 -10.59
C ASP A 152 5.03 -33.13 -10.28
N ALA A 153 4.39 -32.33 -9.40
CA ALA A 153 2.98 -32.52 -9.04
C ALA A 153 1.98 -32.10 -10.14
N TRP A 154 2.44 -31.32 -11.13
CA TRP A 154 1.58 -30.83 -12.21
C TRP A 154 1.36 -31.89 -13.28
N GLN A 155 0.09 -32.13 -13.60
CA GLN A 155 -0.34 -33.05 -14.66
C GLN A 155 -1.32 -32.37 -15.62
N PRO A 156 -1.55 -32.90 -16.84
CA PRO A 156 -2.60 -32.41 -17.73
C PRO A 156 -4.00 -32.56 -17.11
N ALA A 157 -4.86 -31.57 -17.30
CA ALA A 157 -6.24 -31.62 -16.83
C ALA A 157 -7.08 -32.62 -17.67
N ALA A 158 -7.99 -33.32 -17.00
CA ALA A 158 -8.96 -34.18 -17.65
C ALA A 158 -10.15 -33.37 -18.17
N GLU A 159 -10.50 -33.55 -19.43
CA GLU A 159 -11.63 -32.86 -20.08
C GLU A 159 -12.86 -33.77 -20.09
N LEU A 160 -13.96 -33.30 -19.51
CA LEU A 160 -15.21 -34.08 -19.33
C LEU A 160 -16.32 -33.71 -20.30
N GLY A 161 -16.32 -32.49 -20.83
CA GLY A 161 -17.23 -32.12 -21.93
C GLY A 161 -17.52 -30.64 -22.02
N VAL A 162 -18.34 -30.27 -22.99
CA VAL A 162 -18.63 -28.86 -23.33
C VAL A 162 -19.58 -28.24 -22.29
N VAL A 163 -19.26 -27.02 -21.83
CA VAL A 163 -20.10 -26.23 -20.93
C VAL A 163 -21.50 -26.05 -21.53
N GLY A 164 -22.54 -26.15 -20.71
CA GLY A 164 -23.93 -26.06 -21.16
C GLY A 164 -24.53 -27.39 -21.67
N THR A 165 -23.71 -28.44 -21.87
CA THR A 165 -24.17 -29.75 -22.37
C THR A 165 -23.74 -30.93 -21.50
N ALA A 166 -22.51 -30.90 -20.98
CA ALA A 166 -21.94 -31.99 -20.20
C ALA A 166 -22.52 -32.05 -18.78
N GLY A 167 -22.80 -33.26 -18.31
CA GLY A 167 -23.14 -33.51 -16.90
C GLY A 167 -21.95 -33.25 -15.96
N PRO A 168 -22.19 -33.02 -14.66
CA PRO A 168 -23.50 -33.07 -14.01
C PRO A 168 -24.36 -31.82 -14.27
N TRP A 169 -23.78 -30.68 -14.65
CA TRP A 169 -24.51 -29.40 -14.70
C TRP A 169 -25.42 -29.24 -15.92
N GLY A 170 -25.01 -29.73 -17.09
CA GLY A 170 -25.76 -29.57 -18.34
C GLY A 170 -26.01 -28.09 -18.65
N ASN A 171 -27.27 -27.75 -18.96
CA ASN A 171 -27.70 -26.40 -19.31
C ASN A 171 -28.06 -25.51 -18.10
N ARG A 172 -27.74 -25.92 -16.87
CA ARG A 172 -28.08 -25.19 -15.63
C ARG A 172 -27.11 -24.05 -15.29
N ILE A 173 -26.14 -23.80 -16.17
CA ILE A 173 -25.14 -22.74 -16.05
C ILE A 173 -25.47 -21.59 -17.02
N ALA A 174 -25.51 -20.36 -16.51
CA ALA A 174 -25.80 -19.15 -17.28
C ALA A 174 -24.54 -18.58 -17.97
N TRP A 175 -23.80 -19.41 -18.73
CA TRP A 175 -22.50 -19.03 -19.31
C TRP A 175 -22.55 -17.77 -20.18
N ASP A 176 -23.60 -17.63 -20.98
CA ASP A 176 -23.76 -16.48 -21.88
C ASP A 176 -24.26 -15.21 -21.18
N SER A 177 -24.48 -15.26 -19.86
CA SER A 177 -24.92 -14.12 -19.05
C SER A 177 -24.18 -14.06 -17.71
N PRO A 178 -22.85 -13.91 -17.72
CA PRO A 178 -22.08 -13.90 -16.48
C PRO A 178 -22.26 -12.59 -15.70
N GLU A 179 -22.07 -12.68 -14.39
CA GLU A 179 -21.95 -11.50 -13.54
C GLU A 179 -20.60 -10.84 -13.83
N THR A 180 -20.59 -9.56 -14.18
CA THR A 180 -19.39 -8.88 -14.68
C THR A 180 -18.84 -7.89 -13.67
N SER A 181 -17.56 -8.03 -13.36
CA SER A 181 -16.79 -7.11 -12.52
C SER A 181 -15.62 -6.53 -13.32
N THR A 182 -15.39 -5.22 -13.22
CA THR A 182 -14.18 -4.59 -13.78
C THR A 182 -13.08 -4.57 -12.71
N ILE A 183 -11.91 -5.06 -13.08
CA ILE A 183 -10.72 -5.14 -12.24
C ILE A 183 -9.74 -4.05 -12.68
N GLU A 184 -9.67 -3.00 -11.88
CA GLU A 184 -8.70 -1.91 -12.01
C GLU A 184 -7.44 -2.25 -11.20
N THR A 185 -6.71 -3.28 -11.62
CA THR A 185 -5.41 -3.61 -11.05
C THR A 185 -4.35 -2.73 -11.71
N VAL A 186 -3.68 -1.90 -10.92
CA VAL A 186 -2.48 -1.19 -11.39
C VAL A 186 -1.32 -2.16 -11.23
N PHE A 187 -0.88 -2.79 -12.33
CA PHE A 187 0.37 -3.53 -12.34
C PHE A 187 1.51 -2.53 -12.15
N ARG A 188 2.20 -2.63 -11.01
CA ARG A 188 3.33 -1.76 -10.67
C ARG A 188 4.57 -2.36 -11.33
N ALA A 189 5.19 -1.61 -12.24
CA ALA A 189 6.45 -2.03 -12.83
C ALA A 189 7.49 -2.28 -11.71
N PRO A 190 8.36 -3.29 -11.85
CA PRO A 190 9.43 -3.51 -10.88
C PRO A 190 10.27 -2.24 -10.69
N GLN A 191 10.55 -1.89 -9.44
CA GLN A 191 11.34 -0.71 -9.11
C GLN A 191 12.62 -1.15 -8.38
N GLU A 192 13.78 -0.64 -8.81
CA GLU A 192 15.05 -0.87 -8.09
C GLU A 192 15.01 -0.27 -6.68
N LYS A 193 14.40 0.93 -6.56
CA LYS A 193 14.10 1.60 -5.31
C LYS A 193 12.61 1.84 -5.24
N PHE A 194 12.03 1.61 -4.06
CA PHE A 194 10.61 1.86 -3.85
C PHE A 194 10.30 3.36 -4.04
N GLU A 195 9.29 3.66 -4.86
CA GLU A 195 8.73 5.01 -5.05
C GLU A 195 7.22 4.94 -5.26
N PHE A 196 6.42 5.68 -4.49
CA PHE A 196 4.97 5.75 -4.70
C PHE A 196 4.63 6.23 -6.11
N VAL A 197 3.74 5.57 -6.83
CA VAL A 197 3.34 5.96 -8.20
C VAL A 197 1.90 6.46 -8.24
N ASP A 198 1.52 7.11 -9.34
CA ASP A 198 0.13 7.53 -9.55
C ASP A 198 -0.82 6.33 -9.57
N GLY A 199 -1.93 6.44 -8.84
CA GLY A 199 -2.93 5.38 -8.68
C GLY A 199 -2.61 4.36 -7.58
N ASP A 200 -1.54 4.54 -6.80
CA ASP A 200 -1.20 3.59 -5.73
C ASP A 200 -2.31 3.53 -4.66
N ARG A 201 -2.72 2.30 -4.33
CA ARG A 201 -3.60 1.97 -3.19
C ARG A 201 -2.75 1.29 -2.14
N VAL A 202 -2.34 2.08 -1.15
CA VAL A 202 -1.43 1.69 -0.08
C VAL A 202 -2.23 1.12 1.07
N THR A 203 -2.07 -0.17 1.34
CA THR A 203 -2.66 -0.81 2.52
C THR A 203 -1.59 -1.03 3.58
N MET A 204 -1.86 -0.59 4.81
CA MET A 204 -0.94 -0.74 5.93
C MET A 204 -1.45 -1.84 6.86
N ILE A 205 -0.63 -2.84 7.12
CA ILE A 205 -0.92 -3.93 8.07
C ILE A 205 0.20 -4.03 9.11
N GLY A 206 -0.14 -4.44 10.32
CA GLY A 206 0.80 -4.52 11.42
C GLY A 206 0.12 -4.46 12.78
N GLY A 207 0.96 -4.51 13.81
CA GLY A 207 0.56 -4.33 15.20
C GLY A 207 0.22 -2.87 15.55
N THR A 208 0.28 -2.56 16.84
CA THR A 208 -0.09 -1.25 17.39
C THR A 208 0.66 -0.06 16.76
N TRP A 209 1.93 -0.24 16.38
CA TRP A 209 2.69 0.81 15.70
C TRP A 209 2.02 1.25 14.41
N ILE A 210 1.71 0.30 13.52
CA ILE A 210 1.08 0.58 12.23
C ILE A 210 -0.35 1.09 12.44
N GLU A 211 -1.12 0.51 13.35
CA GLU A 211 -2.45 1.03 13.69
C GLU A 211 -2.37 2.52 14.06
N ARG A 212 -1.45 2.91 14.95
CA ARG A 212 -1.38 4.27 15.49
C ARG A 212 -0.87 5.33 14.49
N LEU A 213 -0.41 4.94 13.30
CA LEU A 213 -0.16 5.88 12.20
C LEU A 213 -1.42 6.71 11.84
N GLN A 214 -2.61 6.18 12.14
CA GLN A 214 -3.88 6.88 11.86
C GLN A 214 -4.32 7.90 12.92
N VAL A 215 -3.63 8.01 14.06
CA VAL A 215 -4.12 8.84 15.18
C VAL A 215 -3.84 10.34 14.93
N ASP A 216 -2.65 10.71 14.43
CA ASP A 216 -2.35 12.11 14.02
C ASP A 216 -2.26 12.28 12.49
N ASN A 217 -2.18 11.16 11.77
CA ASN A 217 -2.14 11.08 10.30
C ASN A 217 -0.96 11.79 9.64
N PHE A 218 0.16 11.98 10.35
CA PHE A 218 1.35 12.64 9.81
C PHE A 218 1.93 11.92 8.60
N PHE A 219 2.04 10.58 8.63
CA PHE A 219 2.68 9.82 7.57
C PHE A 219 1.97 9.97 6.21
N GLU A 220 0.67 9.68 6.17
CA GLU A 220 -0.12 9.86 4.95
C GLU A 220 -0.13 11.32 4.48
N THR A 221 -0.19 12.28 5.41
CA THR A 221 -0.13 13.70 5.07
C THR A 221 1.19 14.06 4.40
N ILE A 222 2.32 13.57 4.92
CA ILE A 222 3.65 13.82 4.35
C ILE A 222 3.74 13.24 2.94
N VAL A 223 3.30 11.99 2.74
CA VAL A 223 3.32 11.37 1.40
C VAL A 223 2.42 12.14 0.43
N THR A 224 1.18 12.44 0.83
CA THR A 224 0.22 13.16 -0.02
C THR A 224 0.71 14.57 -0.37
N SER A 225 1.39 15.23 0.58
CA SER A 225 1.98 16.57 0.41
C SER A 225 3.12 16.60 -0.60
N ALA A 226 3.88 15.50 -0.70
CA ALA A 226 5.06 15.39 -1.56
C ALA A 226 4.71 15.09 -3.03
N TYR A 227 3.49 14.62 -3.31
CA TYR A 227 3.07 14.19 -4.65
C TYR A 227 1.74 14.82 -5.09
N PRO A 228 1.69 16.11 -5.42
CA PRO A 228 0.45 16.78 -5.84
C PRO A 228 -0.15 16.23 -7.14
N ASP A 229 0.71 15.64 -8.00
CA ASP A 229 0.38 15.05 -9.29
C ASP A 229 -0.07 13.58 -9.21
N ARG A 230 0.12 12.90 -8.07
CA ARG A 230 -0.19 11.46 -7.91
C ARG A 230 -1.43 11.25 -7.05
N ASN A 231 -2.33 10.40 -7.52
CA ASN A 231 -3.48 9.93 -6.76
C ASN A 231 -3.11 8.69 -5.93
N ILE A 232 -2.55 8.91 -4.75
CA ILE A 232 -2.20 7.85 -3.79
C ILE A 232 -3.28 7.79 -2.72
N GLN A 233 -3.81 6.59 -2.46
CA GLN A 233 -4.84 6.35 -1.44
C GLN A 233 -4.32 5.43 -0.35
N PHE A 234 -4.66 5.70 0.91
CA PHE A 234 -4.20 4.90 2.05
C PHE A 234 -5.36 4.21 2.78
N ARG A 235 -5.15 2.96 3.17
CA ARG A 235 -6.06 2.19 4.05
C ARG A 235 -5.26 1.58 5.18
N ASN A 236 -5.51 2.05 6.41
CA ASN A 236 -4.87 1.49 7.60
C ASN A 236 -5.69 0.32 8.14
N LEU A 237 -5.14 -0.89 8.05
CA LEU A 237 -5.71 -2.12 8.61
C LEU A 237 -4.92 -2.60 9.83
N GLY A 238 -4.00 -1.80 10.36
CA GLY A 238 -3.26 -2.09 11.58
C GLY A 238 -4.19 -2.40 12.75
N TRP A 239 -3.75 -3.27 13.64
CA TRP A 239 -4.57 -3.74 14.76
C TRP A 239 -3.73 -3.83 16.03
N SER A 240 -4.18 -3.16 17.09
CA SER A 240 -3.50 -3.17 18.39
C SER A 240 -3.31 -4.59 18.92
N GLY A 241 -2.07 -4.94 19.29
CA GLY A 241 -1.73 -6.28 19.82
C GLY A 241 -1.70 -7.40 18.78
N ASP A 242 -1.80 -7.09 17.49
CA ASP A 242 -1.79 -8.09 16.42
C ASP A 242 -0.41 -8.71 16.19
N GLU A 243 -0.41 -9.94 15.69
CA GLU A 243 0.77 -10.68 15.26
C GLU A 243 0.57 -11.10 13.80
N VAL A 244 1.61 -11.64 13.16
CA VAL A 244 1.55 -12.18 11.79
C VAL A 244 0.46 -13.24 11.57
N THR A 245 -0.01 -13.86 12.66
CA THR A 245 -1.10 -14.83 12.67
C THR A 245 -2.50 -14.20 12.57
N GLY A 246 -2.63 -12.88 12.76
CA GLY A 246 -3.93 -12.20 12.81
C GLY A 246 -4.75 -12.50 14.06
N ILE A 247 -4.16 -13.10 15.10
CA ILE A 247 -4.89 -13.63 16.26
C ILE A 247 -5.73 -12.56 16.99
N ALA A 248 -5.25 -11.32 17.07
CA ALA A 248 -5.96 -10.23 17.74
C ALA A 248 -7.29 -9.87 17.04
N ARG A 249 -7.45 -10.29 15.78
CA ARG A 249 -8.62 -10.03 14.92
C ARG A 249 -9.71 -11.08 15.07
N ALA A 250 -9.41 -12.22 15.72
CA ALA A 250 -10.36 -13.30 15.93
C ALA A 250 -11.54 -12.89 16.83
N VAL A 251 -11.34 -11.89 17.70
CA VAL A 251 -12.29 -11.43 18.71
C VAL A 251 -12.71 -12.57 19.65
N PHE A 252 -13.77 -13.31 19.32
CA PHE A 252 -14.27 -14.48 20.05
C PHE A 252 -14.10 -15.80 19.29
N GLY A 253 -13.48 -15.76 18.11
CA GLY A 253 -13.24 -16.90 17.24
C GLY A 253 -11.90 -17.58 17.48
N SER A 254 -11.57 -18.49 16.56
CA SER A 254 -10.30 -19.20 16.49
C SER A 254 -9.20 -18.36 15.83
N PRO A 255 -7.91 -18.73 15.98
CA PRO A 255 -6.82 -18.12 15.21
C PRO A 255 -7.08 -18.10 13.69
N GLN A 256 -7.72 -19.16 13.17
CA GLN A 256 -8.08 -19.26 11.76
C GLN A 256 -9.09 -18.19 11.35
N ASP A 257 -10.03 -17.84 12.22
CA ASP A 257 -11.01 -16.77 11.98
C ASP A 257 -10.32 -15.40 11.96
N GLY A 258 -9.35 -15.17 12.85
CA GLY A 258 -8.54 -13.94 12.86
C GLY A 258 -7.73 -13.75 11.56
N PHE A 259 -7.05 -14.81 11.10
CA PHE A 259 -6.32 -14.77 9.84
C PHE A 259 -7.25 -14.62 8.62
N ALA A 260 -8.40 -15.31 8.63
CA ALA A 260 -9.40 -15.18 7.56
C ALA A 260 -9.94 -13.75 7.47
N ARG A 261 -10.15 -13.09 8.60
CA ARG A 261 -10.51 -11.67 8.64
C ARG A 261 -9.42 -10.77 8.07
N LEU A 262 -8.17 -10.94 8.50
CA LEU A 262 -7.03 -10.20 7.93
C LEU A 262 -7.00 -10.31 6.40
N ARG A 263 -7.14 -11.52 5.87
CA ARG A 263 -7.24 -11.77 4.43
C ARG A 263 -8.39 -11.01 3.80
N ASP A 264 -9.61 -11.18 4.31
CA ASP A 264 -10.80 -10.62 3.68
C ASP A 264 -10.77 -9.08 3.69
N ASP A 265 -10.27 -8.47 4.77
CA ASP A 265 -10.09 -7.02 4.89
C ASP A 265 -8.97 -6.51 3.98
N LEU A 266 -7.84 -7.21 3.90
CA LEU A 266 -6.75 -6.91 2.97
C LEU A 266 -7.26 -6.92 1.52
N LEU A 267 -7.91 -8.00 1.08
CA LEU A 267 -8.39 -8.14 -0.29
C LEU A 267 -9.44 -7.08 -0.65
N ARG A 268 -10.26 -6.64 0.33
CA ARG A 268 -11.24 -5.56 0.13
C ARG A 268 -10.58 -4.23 -0.23
N THR A 269 -9.37 -3.96 0.26
CA THR A 269 -8.63 -2.73 -0.06
C THR A 269 -8.04 -2.71 -1.46
N ARG A 270 -7.97 -3.87 -2.14
CA ARG A 270 -7.39 -4.05 -3.48
C ARG A 270 -5.98 -3.43 -3.58
N PRO A 271 -5.04 -3.74 -2.67
CA PRO A 271 -3.79 -3.00 -2.55
C PRO A 271 -2.96 -3.11 -3.84
N THR A 272 -2.24 -2.03 -4.17
CA THR A 272 -1.11 -2.05 -5.13
C THR A 272 0.23 -1.99 -4.41
N VAL A 273 0.22 -1.49 -3.18
CA VAL A 273 1.35 -1.47 -2.24
C VAL A 273 0.84 -1.94 -0.88
N ILE A 274 1.61 -2.80 -0.21
CA ILE A 274 1.35 -3.19 1.17
C ILE A 274 2.54 -2.81 2.04
N LEU A 275 2.31 -1.92 3.02
CA LEU A 275 3.28 -1.62 4.07
C LEU A 275 3.04 -2.59 5.24
N VAL A 276 4.07 -3.35 5.62
CA VAL A 276 3.95 -4.46 6.57
C VAL A 276 4.85 -4.22 7.78
N GLY A 277 4.27 -3.96 8.95
CA GLY A 277 4.99 -3.70 10.20
C GLY A 277 4.61 -4.65 11.32
N TYR A 278 5.20 -5.85 11.32
CA TYR A 278 5.07 -6.89 12.36
C TYR A 278 6.44 -7.22 12.97
N GLY A 279 6.49 -8.14 13.94
CA GLY A 279 7.72 -8.62 14.58
C GLY A 279 7.95 -8.09 16.00
N GLY A 280 7.34 -6.95 16.36
CA GLY A 280 7.52 -6.34 17.69
C GLY A 280 6.84 -7.11 18.82
N ASN A 281 5.66 -7.69 18.59
CA ASN A 281 4.97 -8.52 19.58
C ASN A 281 5.60 -9.92 19.65
N GLU A 282 5.97 -10.46 18.50
CA GLU A 282 6.58 -11.77 18.35
C GLU A 282 7.96 -11.82 19.03
N ALA A 283 8.70 -10.71 19.03
CA ALA A 283 10.00 -10.58 19.70
C ALA A 283 9.98 -10.94 21.19
N PHE A 284 8.84 -10.80 21.90
CA PHE A 284 8.71 -11.23 23.29
C PHE A 284 8.90 -12.74 23.50
N ARG A 285 8.79 -13.56 22.45
CA ARG A 285 9.12 -15.00 22.49
C ARG A 285 10.63 -15.26 22.48
N GLY A 286 11.45 -14.23 22.26
CA GLY A 286 12.90 -14.33 22.16
C GLY A 286 13.35 -15.21 20.99
N GLU A 287 14.61 -15.66 21.05
CA GLU A 287 15.23 -16.51 20.03
C GLU A 287 14.46 -17.82 19.80
N ALA A 288 13.90 -18.40 20.86
CA ALA A 288 13.12 -19.63 20.79
C ALA A 288 11.84 -19.50 19.93
N GLY A 289 11.34 -18.28 19.71
CA GLY A 289 10.17 -18.03 18.87
C GLY A 289 10.46 -17.81 17.39
N LEU A 290 11.72 -17.74 16.97
CA LEU A 290 12.08 -17.42 15.57
C LEU A 290 11.60 -18.50 14.59
N GLU A 291 11.71 -19.79 14.95
CA GLU A 291 11.29 -20.88 14.08
C GLU A 291 9.77 -20.82 13.79
N SER A 292 8.95 -20.64 14.82
CA SER A 292 7.49 -20.52 14.63
C SER A 292 7.14 -19.23 13.90
N PHE A 293 7.83 -18.13 14.20
CA PHE A 293 7.66 -16.86 13.49
C PHE A 293 7.93 -17.01 11.99
N HIS A 294 9.00 -17.70 11.59
CA HIS A 294 9.28 -17.95 10.18
C HIS A 294 8.15 -18.69 9.47
N ALA A 295 7.56 -19.71 10.10
CA ALA A 295 6.44 -20.46 9.54
C ALA A 295 5.17 -19.61 9.43
N GLU A 296 4.82 -18.89 10.50
CA GLU A 296 3.64 -18.02 10.56
C GLU A 296 3.75 -16.84 9.57
N TRP A 297 4.95 -16.24 9.50
CA TRP A 297 5.28 -15.17 8.58
C TRP A 297 5.19 -15.61 7.13
N SER A 298 5.74 -16.79 6.80
CA SER A 298 5.71 -17.31 5.42
C SER A 298 4.28 -17.43 4.93
N ARG A 299 3.35 -17.91 5.77
CA ARG A 299 1.92 -17.96 5.44
C ARG A 299 1.32 -16.58 5.22
N LEU A 300 1.66 -15.59 6.04
CA LEU A 300 1.19 -14.22 5.82
C LEU A 300 1.69 -13.69 4.49
N VAL A 301 2.99 -13.83 4.20
CA VAL A 301 3.51 -13.23 2.97
C VAL A 301 3.03 -13.93 1.72
N GLU A 302 2.82 -15.24 1.73
CA GLU A 302 2.12 -15.93 0.64
C GLU A 302 0.77 -15.26 0.33
N LEU A 303 -0.02 -14.96 1.35
CA LEU A 303 -1.24 -14.19 1.19
C LEU A 303 -0.96 -12.79 0.60
N LEU A 304 0.03 -12.06 1.09
CA LEU A 304 0.34 -10.71 0.59
C LEU A 304 0.77 -10.72 -0.88
N GLU A 305 1.64 -11.65 -1.27
CA GLU A 305 2.10 -11.81 -2.65
C GLU A 305 0.98 -12.21 -3.60
N SER A 306 -0.03 -12.95 -3.12
CA SER A 306 -1.23 -13.29 -3.90
C SER A 306 -2.05 -12.07 -4.35
N THR A 307 -1.83 -10.92 -3.72
CA THR A 307 -2.48 -9.66 -4.13
C THR A 307 -1.82 -9.03 -5.35
N GLY A 308 -0.58 -9.42 -5.70
CA GLY A 308 0.21 -8.74 -6.72
C GLY A 308 0.78 -7.38 -6.31
N ALA A 309 0.53 -6.94 -5.07
CA ALA A 309 1.01 -5.67 -4.58
C ALA A 309 2.53 -5.69 -4.36
N THR A 310 3.18 -4.53 -4.53
CA THR A 310 4.55 -4.35 -4.03
C THR A 310 4.55 -4.40 -2.51
N LEU A 311 5.36 -5.29 -1.94
CA LEU A 311 5.49 -5.41 -0.48
C LEU A 311 6.65 -4.56 0.02
N VAL A 312 6.39 -3.81 1.09
CA VAL A 312 7.40 -3.06 1.81
C VAL A 312 7.35 -3.42 3.29
N PHE A 313 8.36 -4.16 3.73
CA PHE A 313 8.51 -4.58 5.11
C PHE A 313 9.17 -3.46 5.91
N ILE A 314 8.61 -3.15 7.08
CA ILE A 314 9.10 -2.09 7.97
C ILE A 314 9.54 -2.78 9.25
N SER A 315 10.79 -2.57 9.67
CA SER A 315 11.25 -3.12 10.94
C SER A 315 10.42 -2.59 12.12
N PRO A 316 10.16 -3.42 13.16
CA PRO A 316 9.51 -2.95 14.37
C PRO A 316 10.37 -1.88 15.06
N PRO A 317 9.76 -0.82 15.64
CA PRO A 317 10.51 0.15 16.42
C PRO A 317 11.08 -0.51 17.68
N ARG A 318 12.31 -0.14 18.04
CA ARG A 318 12.89 -0.46 19.35
C ARG A 318 12.12 0.25 20.46
N HIS A 319 12.12 -0.35 21.64
CA HIS A 319 11.56 0.25 22.84
C HIS A 319 12.50 1.33 23.39
N GLU A 320 11.93 2.48 23.71
CA GLU A 320 12.62 3.60 24.34
C GLU A 320 12.88 3.32 25.83
N ASN A 321 14.10 3.63 26.29
CA ASN A 321 14.40 3.60 27.72
C ASN A 321 13.89 4.88 28.38
N VAL A 322 12.70 4.82 28.95
CA VAL A 322 12.07 5.94 29.68
C VAL A 322 12.36 5.92 31.19
N GLY A 323 13.21 5.01 31.66
CA GLY A 323 13.61 4.87 33.06
C GLY A 323 12.55 4.28 34.00
N PRO A 324 12.87 4.12 35.30
CA PRO A 324 11.98 3.54 36.30
C PRO A 324 10.67 4.35 36.46
N PRO A 325 9.51 3.68 36.72
CA PRO A 325 9.36 2.28 37.11
C PRO A 325 9.25 1.28 35.93
N LEU A 326 9.44 1.73 34.69
CA LEU A 326 9.37 0.85 33.51
C LEU A 326 10.65 0.01 33.38
N PRO A 327 10.55 -1.21 32.81
CA PRO A 327 11.70 -2.11 32.68
C PRO A 327 12.74 -1.56 31.70
N ASP A 328 14.01 -1.91 31.94
CA ASP A 328 15.10 -1.66 31.00
C ASP A 328 14.84 -2.41 29.68
N PRO A 329 14.78 -1.71 28.52
CA PRO A 329 14.44 -2.33 27.26
C PRO A 329 15.61 -3.07 26.59
N THR A 330 16.81 -3.11 27.18
CA THR A 330 18.01 -3.67 26.54
C THR A 330 17.79 -5.11 26.02
N MET A 331 17.22 -5.98 26.84
CA MET A 331 16.99 -7.38 26.46
C MET A 331 15.94 -7.51 25.35
N ILE A 332 14.81 -6.79 25.46
CA ILE A 332 13.75 -6.86 24.44
C ILE A 332 14.20 -6.21 23.13
N ASN A 333 15.01 -5.16 23.16
CA ASN A 333 15.57 -4.54 21.95
C ASN A 333 16.51 -5.48 21.21
N ALA A 334 17.34 -6.26 21.92
CA ALA A 334 18.15 -7.30 21.29
C ALA A 334 17.28 -8.39 20.61
N GLN A 335 16.11 -8.70 21.18
CA GLN A 335 15.15 -9.63 20.55
C GLN A 335 14.47 -9.00 19.34
N ILE A 336 14.04 -7.74 19.42
CA ILE A 336 13.50 -6.97 18.29
C ILE A 336 14.48 -6.96 17.11
N ASP A 337 15.78 -6.82 17.38
CA ASP A 337 16.82 -6.88 16.35
C ASP A 337 16.90 -8.23 15.63
N LEU A 338 16.73 -9.35 16.36
CA LEU A 338 16.71 -10.68 15.75
C LEU A 338 15.54 -10.84 14.76
N TYR A 339 14.34 -10.39 15.16
CA TYR A 339 13.16 -10.48 14.31
C TYR A 339 13.24 -9.49 13.13
N SER A 340 13.80 -8.30 13.34
CA SER A 340 14.10 -7.33 12.28
C SER A 340 15.08 -7.89 11.24
N ALA A 341 16.13 -8.60 11.69
CA ALA A 341 17.09 -9.26 10.82
C ALA A 341 16.44 -10.39 10.00
N ALA A 342 15.60 -11.23 10.64
CA ALA A 342 14.85 -12.27 9.95
C ALA A 342 13.89 -11.71 8.89
N LEU A 343 13.21 -10.60 9.19
CA LEU A 343 12.35 -9.88 8.23
C LEU A 343 13.15 -9.33 7.04
N ARG A 344 14.33 -8.75 7.31
CA ARG A 344 15.23 -8.22 6.27
C ARG A 344 15.70 -9.32 5.33
N GLU A 345 16.27 -10.39 5.88
CA GLU A 345 16.77 -11.52 5.11
C GLU A 345 15.66 -12.10 4.20
N TRP A 346 14.46 -12.24 4.75
CA TRP A 346 13.32 -12.76 4.01
C TRP A 346 12.91 -11.82 2.86
N ALA A 347 12.79 -10.52 3.14
CA ALA A 347 12.45 -9.52 2.15
C ALA A 347 13.47 -9.51 0.98
N GLU A 348 14.76 -9.48 1.30
CA GLU A 348 15.84 -9.47 0.33
C GLU A 348 15.87 -10.76 -0.51
N THR A 349 15.73 -11.92 0.13
CA THR A 349 15.75 -13.24 -0.55
C THR A 349 14.62 -13.38 -1.57
N ARG A 350 13.51 -12.66 -1.38
CA ARG A 350 12.33 -12.73 -2.24
C ARG A 350 12.10 -11.48 -3.08
N GLY A 351 13.09 -10.57 -3.09
CA GLY A 351 13.06 -9.38 -3.94
C GLY A 351 12.04 -8.32 -3.51
N HIS A 352 11.62 -8.33 -2.24
CA HIS A 352 10.74 -7.30 -1.66
C HIS A 352 11.55 -6.18 -1.04
N HIS A 353 10.91 -5.03 -0.81
CA HIS A 353 11.56 -3.91 -0.17
C HIS A 353 11.58 -4.07 1.35
N PHE A 354 12.68 -3.69 1.97
CA PHE A 354 12.82 -3.60 3.42
C PHE A 354 13.22 -2.18 3.83
N VAL A 355 12.48 -1.63 4.79
CA VAL A 355 12.74 -0.37 5.44
C VAL A 355 13.17 -0.65 6.86
N ASP A 356 14.45 -0.38 7.12
CA ASP A 356 14.91 -0.26 8.49
C ASP A 356 14.39 1.05 9.10
N PHE A 357 13.39 0.93 9.95
CA PHE A 357 12.83 2.03 10.73
C PHE A 357 13.81 2.55 11.79
N GLY A 358 14.87 1.80 12.11
CA GLY A 358 15.93 2.23 13.02
C GLY A 358 16.38 3.65 12.74
N ASP A 359 16.29 4.48 13.78
CA ASP A 359 16.62 5.90 13.75
C ASP A 359 17.27 6.28 15.08
N PRO A 360 18.52 6.75 15.07
CA PRO A 360 19.20 7.18 16.29
C PRO A 360 18.48 8.28 17.07
N ARG A 361 17.54 9.01 16.46
CA ARG A 361 16.69 10.01 17.12
C ARG A 361 15.51 9.39 17.88
N LEU A 362 15.14 8.16 17.51
CA LEU A 362 14.07 7.37 18.13
C LEU A 362 14.63 6.30 19.09
N GLU A 363 15.95 6.11 19.10
CA GLU A 363 16.64 5.06 19.88
C GLU A 363 17.40 5.64 21.08
N ALA A 364 16.92 5.34 22.29
CA ALA A 364 17.52 5.78 23.56
C ALA A 364 18.44 4.72 24.19
N SER A 365 19.32 4.07 23.42
CA SER A 365 19.99 2.86 23.89
C SER A 365 21.44 3.00 24.39
N ASN A 366 22.04 4.18 24.44
CA ASN A 366 23.37 4.39 25.06
C ASN A 366 23.53 5.81 25.62
N GLU A 367 24.31 5.98 26.70
CA GLU A 367 24.67 7.30 27.27
C GLU A 367 25.35 8.22 26.23
N ASP A 368 26.07 7.63 25.26
CA ASP A 368 26.68 8.32 24.10
C ASP A 368 25.78 8.39 22.85
N SER A 369 24.54 7.88 22.91
CA SER A 369 23.64 7.88 21.74
C SER A 369 23.15 9.31 21.42
N PRO A 370 22.84 9.63 20.16
CA PRO A 370 22.20 10.89 19.79
C PRO A 370 20.92 11.19 20.59
N ALA A 371 20.23 10.19 21.15
CA ALA A 371 19.11 10.40 22.08
C ALA A 371 19.50 11.12 23.38
N SER A 372 20.76 11.08 23.84
CA SER A 372 21.21 11.99 24.91
C SER A 372 21.25 13.46 24.48
N ARG A 373 21.18 13.75 23.16
CA ARG A 373 20.96 15.08 22.58
C ARG A 373 19.47 15.44 22.44
N PHE A 374 18.56 14.49 22.67
CA PHE A 374 17.11 14.66 22.60
C PHE A 374 16.49 14.31 23.97
N PRO A 375 16.47 15.23 24.95
CA PRO A 375 16.05 14.95 26.32
C PRO A 375 14.52 14.74 26.47
N TYR A 376 13.82 14.36 25.41
CA TYR A 376 12.37 14.33 25.34
C TYR A 376 11.91 12.91 25.04
N ALA A 377 11.01 12.38 25.88
CA ALA A 377 10.40 11.09 25.66
C ALA A 377 9.63 11.07 24.33
N MET A 378 10.01 10.17 23.43
CA MET A 378 9.33 9.97 22.15
C MET A 378 8.09 9.10 22.32
N THR A 379 8.04 8.30 23.38
CA THR A 379 6.96 7.36 23.70
C THR A 379 6.30 7.67 25.04
N GLU A 380 5.06 7.20 25.20
CA GLU A 380 4.27 7.34 26.43
C GLU A 380 4.70 6.33 27.49
N ASN A 381 5.17 5.15 27.07
CA ASN A 381 5.40 4.00 27.93
C ASN A 381 6.58 3.11 27.49
N GLY A 382 7.54 3.68 26.76
CA GLY A 382 8.65 2.96 26.15
C GLY A 382 8.29 2.28 24.81
N LEU A 383 7.01 2.14 24.47
CA LEU A 383 6.56 1.40 23.28
C LEU A 383 5.79 2.28 22.30
N HIS A 384 4.79 3.01 22.80
CA HIS A 384 3.87 3.75 21.95
C HIS A 384 4.27 5.21 21.83
N PHE A 385 4.48 5.68 20.60
CA PHE A 385 4.85 7.07 20.36
C PHE A 385 3.80 8.09 20.84
N THR A 386 4.28 9.15 21.48
CA THR A 386 3.49 10.36 21.76
C THR A 386 3.11 11.05 20.43
N SER A 387 2.32 12.13 20.45
CA SER A 387 2.06 12.90 19.23
C SER A 387 3.35 13.45 18.60
N PHE A 388 4.27 13.93 19.42
CA PHE A 388 5.59 14.36 18.97
C PHE A 388 6.42 13.20 18.39
N GLY A 389 6.46 12.05 19.08
CA GLY A 389 7.14 10.86 18.57
C GLY A 389 6.58 10.39 17.23
N ARG A 390 5.25 10.43 17.06
CA ARG A 390 4.57 10.08 15.79
C ARG A 390 4.93 11.05 14.66
N TRP A 391 5.09 12.33 14.97
CA TRP A 391 5.55 13.34 14.00
C TRP A 391 6.98 13.07 13.53
N VAL A 392 7.90 12.72 14.45
CA VAL A 392 9.28 12.35 14.09
C VAL A 392 9.30 11.04 13.29
N ALA A 393 8.59 10.02 13.79
CA ALA A 393 8.50 8.70 13.18
C ALA A 393 7.94 8.73 11.75
N ALA A 394 6.91 9.55 11.51
CA ALA A 394 6.33 9.70 10.18
C ALA A 394 7.33 10.28 9.16
N GLN A 395 8.15 11.26 9.57
CA GLN A 395 9.20 11.81 8.71
C GLN A 395 10.33 10.81 8.46
N THR A 396 10.72 10.06 9.49
CA THR A 396 11.69 8.96 9.34
C THR A 396 11.20 7.95 8.32
N LEU A 397 9.97 7.45 8.48
CA LEU A 397 9.39 6.46 7.57
C LEU A 397 9.29 7.02 6.14
N ALA A 398 8.80 8.26 5.97
CA ALA A 398 8.71 8.90 4.67
C ALA A 398 10.09 8.99 3.99
N ARG A 399 11.13 9.44 4.70
CA ARG A 399 12.49 9.51 4.16
C ARG A 399 13.03 8.14 3.75
N ARG A 400 12.81 7.11 4.58
CA ARG A 400 13.26 5.74 4.28
C ARG A 400 12.51 5.11 3.09
N LEU A 401 11.30 5.58 2.81
CA LEU A 401 10.51 5.22 1.64
C LEU A 401 10.79 6.12 0.42
N ASN A 402 11.89 6.89 0.44
CA ASN A 402 12.29 7.82 -0.62
C ASN A 402 11.22 8.86 -0.96
N VAL A 403 10.37 9.23 0.01
CA VAL A 403 9.46 10.36 -0.18
C VAL A 403 10.29 11.62 -0.37
N PRO A 404 10.07 12.40 -1.43
CA PRO A 404 10.86 13.59 -1.72
C PRO A 404 10.87 14.57 -0.56
N ASP A 405 12.06 15.09 -0.25
CA ASP A 405 12.23 16.14 0.76
C ASP A 405 11.48 17.41 0.31
N PRO A 406 10.59 17.97 1.15
CA PRO A 406 9.86 19.19 0.84
C PRO A 406 10.61 20.48 1.19
N THR A 407 11.84 20.38 1.70
CA THR A 407 12.63 21.57 2.05
C THR A 407 13.19 22.26 0.82
N TRP A 408 13.24 23.58 0.89
CA TRP A 408 13.88 24.41 -0.13
C TRP A 408 14.92 25.34 0.48
N ARG A 409 15.85 25.78 -0.37
CA ARG A 409 16.85 26.79 -0.07
C ARG A 409 16.72 27.92 -1.08
N LEU A 410 16.70 29.15 -0.58
CA LEU A 410 16.71 30.36 -1.39
C LEU A 410 17.89 31.23 -0.99
N ALA A 411 18.67 31.66 -1.96
CA ALA A 411 19.66 32.71 -1.79
C ALA A 411 19.26 33.90 -2.67
N ILE A 412 19.16 35.07 -2.06
CA ILE A 412 18.81 36.32 -2.71
C ILE A 412 20.03 37.25 -2.61
N ASP A 413 20.38 37.91 -3.72
CA ASP A 413 21.23 39.09 -3.69
C ASP A 413 20.41 40.32 -4.09
N VAL A 414 20.18 41.22 -3.14
CA VAL A 414 19.34 42.41 -3.34
C VAL A 414 19.98 43.39 -4.33
N GLY A 415 21.31 43.42 -4.42
CA GLY A 415 22.06 44.32 -5.28
C GLY A 415 22.01 43.90 -6.75
N SER A 416 22.31 42.64 -7.05
CA SER A 416 22.22 42.09 -8.42
C SER A 416 20.79 41.72 -8.82
N ARG A 417 19.87 41.62 -7.85
CA ARG A 417 18.48 41.13 -8.01
C ARG A 417 18.40 39.67 -8.46
N GLU A 418 19.42 38.89 -8.17
CA GLU A 418 19.46 37.46 -8.47
C GLU A 418 18.81 36.65 -7.36
N VAL A 419 18.19 35.54 -7.77
CA VAL A 419 17.55 34.58 -6.87
C VAL A 419 17.96 33.18 -7.29
N GLU A 420 18.66 32.48 -6.40
CA GLU A 420 18.99 31.08 -6.56
C GLU A 420 18.04 30.24 -5.69
N ALA A 421 17.31 29.32 -6.32
CA ALA A 421 16.32 28.48 -5.65
C ALA A 421 16.62 26.99 -5.87
N THR A 422 16.56 26.20 -4.80
CA THR A 422 16.60 24.73 -4.85
C THR A 422 15.38 24.19 -4.10
N GLY A 423 14.64 23.25 -4.70
CA GLY A 423 13.43 22.67 -4.11
C GLY A 423 12.15 23.50 -4.27
N THR A 424 12.25 24.68 -4.90
CA THR A 424 11.12 25.53 -5.28
C THR A 424 11.53 26.43 -6.45
N THR A 425 10.63 27.30 -6.91
CA THR A 425 10.95 28.40 -7.83
C THR A 425 10.50 29.75 -7.25
N ALA A 426 11.14 30.83 -7.68
CA ALA A 426 10.78 32.19 -7.27
C ALA A 426 10.71 33.11 -8.49
N ASN A 427 9.83 34.11 -8.44
CA ASN A 427 9.81 35.17 -9.45
C ASN A 427 10.97 36.17 -9.26
N ALA A 428 11.09 37.12 -10.19
CA ALA A 428 12.06 38.20 -10.07
C ALA A 428 11.77 39.10 -8.86
N LEU A 429 12.83 39.60 -8.21
CA LEU A 429 12.70 40.49 -7.06
C LEU A 429 12.12 41.85 -7.42
N GLU A 430 11.18 42.30 -6.60
CA GLU A 430 10.69 43.67 -6.56
C GLU A 430 11.34 44.42 -5.39
N VAL A 431 12.28 45.32 -5.70
CA VAL A 431 12.98 46.14 -4.71
C VAL A 431 12.52 47.59 -4.84
N GLY A 432 11.91 48.14 -3.79
CA GLY A 432 11.35 49.49 -3.77
C GLY A 432 10.73 49.85 -2.43
N ASP A 433 10.57 51.14 -2.13
CA ASP A 433 9.99 51.66 -0.87
C ASP A 433 10.67 51.14 0.41
N GLY A 434 11.97 50.87 0.32
CA GLY A 434 12.76 50.27 1.41
C GLY A 434 12.44 48.81 1.69
N ARG A 435 11.75 48.10 0.79
CA ARG A 435 11.29 46.72 0.94
C ARG A 435 11.79 45.83 -0.20
N VAL A 436 11.82 44.53 0.07
CA VAL A 436 12.14 43.50 -0.93
C VAL A 436 10.97 42.51 -1.00
N ARG A 437 10.39 42.30 -2.18
CA ARG A 437 9.26 41.40 -2.39
C ARG A 437 9.55 40.37 -3.48
N TRP A 438 9.02 39.18 -3.28
CA TRP A 438 9.03 38.10 -4.27
C TRP A 438 7.88 37.13 -3.99
N VAL A 439 7.64 36.23 -4.94
CA VAL A 439 6.66 35.17 -4.86
C VAL A 439 7.35 33.85 -5.11
N VAL A 440 7.19 32.93 -4.17
CA VAL A 440 7.65 31.55 -4.26
C VAL A 440 6.53 30.70 -4.85
N GLN A 441 6.89 29.81 -5.78
CA GLN A 441 6.00 28.86 -6.43
C GLN A 441 6.48 27.45 -6.10
N ASP A 442 5.88 26.87 -5.08
CA ASP A 442 6.20 25.53 -4.63
C ASP A 442 5.66 24.48 -5.61
N ASP A 443 6.43 23.41 -5.80
CA ASP A 443 6.00 22.22 -6.54
C ASP A 443 5.35 21.16 -5.63
N ARG A 444 5.38 21.37 -4.30
CA ARG A 444 4.84 20.47 -3.26
C ARG A 444 4.54 21.19 -1.95
N LEU A 445 3.70 20.58 -1.11
CA LEU A 445 3.34 21.18 0.18
C LEU A 445 4.45 21.05 1.23
N ALA A 446 4.46 21.97 2.19
CA ALA A 446 5.34 21.89 3.36
C ALA A 446 5.06 20.67 4.24
N LEU A 447 6.01 20.31 5.12
CA LEU A 447 5.77 19.32 6.17
C LEU A 447 4.68 19.79 7.15
N PRO A 448 3.93 18.85 7.76
CA PRO A 448 3.06 19.15 8.89
C PRO A 448 3.81 19.90 9.99
N SER A 449 3.12 20.86 10.61
CA SER A 449 3.65 21.66 11.71
C SER A 449 3.99 20.78 12.91
N LEU A 450 4.87 21.28 13.77
CA LEU A 450 5.14 20.62 15.05
C LEU A 450 3.83 20.48 15.84
N PRO A 451 3.58 19.31 16.45
CA PRO A 451 2.39 19.13 17.29
C PRO A 451 2.47 20.04 18.53
N PRO A 452 1.33 20.44 19.13
CA PRO A 452 1.34 21.26 20.35
C PRO A 452 2.05 20.62 21.55
N SER A 453 2.15 19.29 21.57
CA SER A 453 2.90 18.55 22.58
C SER A 453 4.41 18.52 22.33
N ALA A 454 4.89 19.13 21.24
CA ALA A 454 6.31 19.17 20.94
C ALA A 454 7.06 19.89 22.06
N PRO A 455 8.24 19.38 22.46
CA PRO A 455 9.04 20.02 23.47
C PRO A 455 9.57 21.39 22.99
N ARG A 456 9.93 22.24 23.95
CA ARG A 456 10.58 23.52 23.62
C ARG A 456 11.84 23.29 22.81
N ASN A 457 12.06 24.12 21.80
CA ASN A 457 13.19 24.02 20.87
C ASN A 457 13.14 22.77 19.99
N ALA A 458 12.02 22.09 19.77
CA ALA A 458 11.97 20.93 18.87
C ALA A 458 12.15 21.28 17.38
N GLU A 459 12.19 22.56 17.04
CA GLU A 459 12.25 23.08 15.66
C GLU A 459 13.48 22.58 14.89
N PHE A 460 14.60 22.27 15.55
CA PHE A 460 15.79 21.72 14.88
C PHE A 460 15.61 20.29 14.35
N LEU A 461 14.57 19.57 14.79
CA LEU A 461 14.21 18.25 14.28
C LEU A 461 13.39 18.31 13.00
N LYS A 462 12.82 19.47 12.70
CA LYS A 462 12.12 19.71 11.44
C LYS A 462 13.17 19.95 10.34
N PRO A 463 13.09 19.27 9.20
CA PRO A 463 13.74 19.74 7.99
C PRO A 463 13.26 21.16 7.70
N MET A 464 14.18 22.13 7.74
CA MET A 464 13.83 23.55 7.67
C MET A 464 14.20 24.15 6.31
N ASP A 465 13.30 25.01 5.84
CA ASP A 465 13.58 25.88 4.70
C ASP A 465 14.59 26.95 5.12
N VAL A 466 15.51 27.31 4.22
CA VAL A 466 16.55 28.32 4.52
C VAL A 466 16.48 29.44 3.50
N LEU A 467 16.43 30.68 3.99
CA LEU A 467 16.52 31.89 3.19
C LEU A 467 17.78 32.68 3.57
N ALA A 468 18.69 32.81 2.61
CA ALA A 468 19.82 33.72 2.69
C ALA A 468 19.53 34.99 1.88
N VAL A 469 19.84 36.16 2.43
CA VAL A 469 19.61 37.45 1.78
C VAL A 469 20.84 38.33 1.95
N ASN A 470 21.55 38.54 0.85
CA ASN A 470 22.73 39.40 0.76
C ASN A 470 22.33 40.81 0.29
N GLY A 471 23.11 41.81 0.70
CA GLY A 471 22.94 43.19 0.25
C GLY A 471 21.82 43.97 0.97
N LEU A 472 21.29 43.46 2.08
CA LEU A 472 20.42 44.25 2.96
C LEU A 472 21.25 45.33 3.68
N PRO A 473 20.73 46.57 3.77
CA PRO A 473 21.29 47.58 4.67
C PRO A 473 21.35 47.10 6.12
N GLU A 474 22.36 47.58 6.86
CA GLU A 474 22.53 47.28 8.28
C GLU A 474 21.26 47.60 9.08
N GLY A 475 20.88 46.71 9.99
CA GLY A 475 19.66 46.81 10.78
C GLY A 475 18.95 45.47 10.93
N ARG A 476 17.75 45.51 11.53
CA ARG A 476 16.86 44.35 11.63
C ARG A 476 15.80 44.37 10.55
N TRP A 477 15.51 43.20 10.02
CA TRP A 477 14.57 42.99 8.94
C TRP A 477 13.58 41.88 9.31
N GLY A 478 12.29 42.19 9.17
CA GLY A 478 11.19 41.25 9.35
C GLY A 478 10.78 40.63 8.03
N LEU A 479 10.69 39.31 7.99
CA LEU A 479 10.05 38.55 6.92
C LEU A 479 8.55 38.43 7.20
N ASN A 480 7.74 38.87 6.25
CA ASN A 480 6.32 38.59 6.18
C ASN A 480 6.06 37.50 5.14
N ILE A 481 5.26 36.50 5.52
CA ILE A 481 4.79 35.43 4.63
C ILE A 481 3.28 35.58 4.48
N ASN A 482 2.80 35.76 3.24
CA ASN A 482 1.40 36.07 2.93
C ASN A 482 0.85 37.23 3.78
N GLY A 483 1.69 38.26 3.98
CA GLY A 483 1.35 39.46 4.77
C GLY A 483 1.34 39.27 6.29
N ARG A 484 1.80 38.12 6.81
CA ARG A 484 1.90 37.85 8.25
C ARG A 484 3.37 37.81 8.69
N PRO A 485 3.74 38.47 9.80
CA PRO A 485 5.10 38.38 10.35
C PRO A 485 5.48 36.93 10.64
N ALA A 486 6.65 36.51 10.18
CA ALA A 486 7.16 35.14 10.33
C ALA A 486 8.48 35.09 11.09
N VAL A 487 9.49 35.86 10.65
CA VAL A 487 10.84 35.83 11.23
C VAL A 487 11.43 37.23 11.31
N LEU A 488 12.17 37.52 12.36
CA LEU A 488 12.93 38.75 12.54
C LEU A 488 14.40 38.40 12.72
N ALA A 489 15.27 38.96 11.89
CA ALA A 489 16.71 38.77 11.97
C ALA A 489 17.48 40.02 11.52
N THR A 490 18.74 40.12 11.88
CA THR A 490 19.66 41.16 11.41
C THR A 490 20.06 40.93 9.96
N ALA A 491 20.54 41.97 9.28
CA ALA A 491 21.09 41.83 7.93
C ALA A 491 22.23 40.80 7.85
N GLU A 492 23.05 40.70 8.91
CA GLU A 492 24.13 39.70 9.00
C GLU A 492 23.57 38.26 9.12
N GLU A 493 22.59 38.03 9.98
CA GLU A 493 21.93 36.73 10.12
C GLU A 493 21.23 36.32 8.82
N TRP A 494 20.54 37.24 8.16
CA TRP A 494 19.96 37.01 6.84
C TRP A 494 21.01 36.61 5.80
N ALA A 495 22.18 37.25 5.77
CA ALA A 495 23.26 36.86 4.86
C ALA A 495 23.82 35.46 5.15
N GLN A 496 23.83 35.04 6.43
CA GLN A 496 24.26 33.69 6.85
C GLN A 496 23.23 32.60 6.53
N GLY A 497 21.97 32.98 6.31
CA GLY A 497 20.87 32.07 6.06
C GLY A 497 20.02 31.85 7.31
N VAL A 498 18.75 32.19 7.21
CA VAL A 498 17.77 32.09 8.30
C VAL A 498 16.79 30.98 7.98
N VAL A 499 16.51 30.19 9.02
CA VAL A 499 15.53 29.11 9.00
C VAL A 499 14.10 29.68 9.00
N ILE A 500 13.25 29.16 8.11
CA ILE A 500 11.86 29.59 7.96
C ILE A 500 10.92 28.41 8.14
N ASP A 501 9.80 28.64 8.84
CA ASP A 501 8.65 27.74 8.82
C ASP A 501 7.53 28.28 7.94
N ARG A 502 7.36 27.69 6.75
CA ARG A 502 6.25 28.02 5.84
C ARG A 502 4.99 27.18 6.03
N SER A 503 4.92 26.26 7.01
CA SER A 503 3.77 25.35 7.15
C SER A 503 2.46 26.12 7.36
N SER A 504 2.52 27.28 8.01
CA SER A 504 1.38 28.20 8.19
C SER A 504 0.87 28.85 6.90
N ALA A 505 1.72 28.92 5.85
CA ALA A 505 1.40 29.43 4.53
C ALA A 505 1.00 28.31 3.54
N SER A 506 1.26 27.05 3.91
CA SER A 506 0.86 25.85 3.18
C SER A 506 -0.53 25.37 3.60
N PRO A 507 -1.37 24.81 2.70
CA PRO A 507 -2.62 24.14 3.07
C PRO A 507 -2.43 22.81 3.83
N VAL A 508 -1.21 22.42 4.21
CA VAL A 508 -0.89 21.11 4.81
C VAL A 508 -1.72 20.75 6.03
N GLU A 509 -2.04 21.69 6.93
CA GLU A 509 -2.88 21.38 8.10
C GLU A 509 -4.35 21.15 7.73
N ALA A 510 -4.86 21.87 6.73
CA ALA A 510 -6.20 21.63 6.21
C ALA A 510 -6.27 20.27 5.50
N LEU A 511 -5.24 19.93 4.71
CA LEU A 511 -5.07 18.61 4.10
C LEU A 511 -5.06 17.51 5.18
N ARG A 512 -4.26 17.67 6.24
CA ARG A 512 -4.21 16.73 7.36
C ARG A 512 -5.56 16.55 8.05
N GLY A 513 -6.33 17.62 8.20
CA GLY A 513 -7.70 17.56 8.71
C GLY A 513 -8.59 16.64 7.86
N LEU A 514 -8.53 16.76 6.54
CA LEU A 514 -9.27 15.90 5.60
C LEU A 514 -8.77 14.45 5.66
N VAL A 515 -7.45 14.24 5.72
CA VAL A 515 -6.86 12.90 5.87
C VAL A 515 -7.35 12.23 7.16
N SER A 516 -7.37 12.96 8.28
CA SER A 516 -7.88 12.47 9.56
C SER A 516 -9.36 12.12 9.48
N GLN A 517 -10.19 12.99 8.92
CA GLN A 517 -11.62 12.71 8.72
C GLN A 517 -11.82 11.45 7.88
N LYS A 518 -11.08 11.32 6.77
CA LYS A 518 -11.15 10.15 5.88
C LYS A 518 -10.75 8.86 6.60
N ASN A 519 -9.66 8.88 7.37
CA ASN A 519 -9.19 7.70 8.10
C ASN A 519 -10.12 7.31 9.24
N GLU A 520 -10.71 8.26 9.96
CA GLU A 520 -11.73 7.98 10.97
C GLU A 520 -12.99 7.33 10.37
N LEU A 521 -13.49 7.89 9.26
CA LEU A 521 -14.62 7.30 8.52
C LEU A 521 -14.30 5.87 8.05
N TYR A 522 -13.12 5.65 7.49
CA TYR A 522 -12.72 4.31 7.05
C TYR A 522 -12.51 3.35 8.25
N PHE A 523 -11.97 3.83 9.37
CA PHE A 523 -11.85 3.04 10.59
C PHE A 523 -13.22 2.56 11.07
N HIS A 524 -14.24 3.42 11.08
CA HIS A 524 -15.61 3.02 11.42
C HIS A 524 -16.25 2.08 10.41
N ARG A 525 -15.91 2.23 9.12
CA ARG A 525 -16.31 1.26 8.09
C ARG A 525 -15.72 -0.11 8.43
N TYR A 526 -14.41 -0.20 8.57
CA TYR A 526 -13.67 -1.45 8.66
C TYR A 526 -13.81 -2.11 10.05
N ARG A 527 -13.83 -1.32 11.12
CA ARG A 527 -13.98 -1.73 12.52
C ARG A 527 -15.14 -0.97 13.17
N PRO A 528 -16.39 -1.29 12.80
CA PRO A 528 -17.53 -0.63 13.41
C PRO A 528 -17.65 -0.96 14.89
N GLN A 529 -18.17 0.00 15.64
CA GLN A 529 -18.55 -0.24 17.03
C GLN A 529 -19.65 -1.32 17.07
N ASN A 530 -19.66 -2.12 18.13
CA ASN A 530 -20.63 -3.20 18.34
C ASN A 530 -20.63 -4.28 17.24
N GLU A 531 -19.47 -4.61 16.68
CA GLU A 531 -19.29 -5.72 15.73
C GLU A 531 -20.00 -7.02 16.15
N THR A 532 -20.03 -7.34 17.45
CA THR A 532 -20.75 -8.50 17.98
C THR A 532 -22.24 -8.54 17.62
N TYR A 533 -22.87 -7.38 17.58
CA TYR A 533 -24.29 -7.19 17.28
C TYR A 533 -24.57 -6.95 15.80
N LEU A 534 -23.57 -6.49 15.04
CA LEU A 534 -23.72 -6.26 13.60
C LEU A 534 -23.44 -7.53 12.79
N PHE A 535 -22.38 -8.28 13.16
CA PHE A 535 -21.87 -9.37 12.32
C PHE A 535 -21.74 -10.72 13.03
N LEU A 536 -21.54 -10.74 14.36
CA LEU A 536 -21.23 -11.98 15.07
C LEU A 536 -22.49 -12.65 15.68
N PHE A 537 -22.31 -13.42 16.74
CA PHE A 537 -23.32 -14.30 17.33
C PHE A 537 -24.56 -13.56 17.90
N ARG A 538 -24.50 -12.24 18.09
CA ARG A 538 -25.67 -11.41 18.49
C ARG A 538 -26.33 -10.67 17.32
N LYS A 539 -25.99 -10.99 16.07
CA LYS A 539 -26.56 -10.34 14.87
C LYS A 539 -28.08 -10.44 14.75
N HIS A 540 -28.72 -11.38 15.43
CA HIS A 540 -30.18 -11.46 15.46
C HIS A 540 -30.84 -10.26 16.17
N GLU A 541 -30.08 -9.51 17.00
CA GLU A 541 -30.59 -8.34 17.72
C GLU A 541 -30.50 -7.05 16.91
N GLN A 542 -29.39 -6.83 16.17
CA GLN A 542 -29.14 -5.56 15.46
C GLN A 542 -28.48 -5.75 14.07
N GLY A 543 -28.38 -6.97 13.56
CA GLY A 543 -27.69 -7.27 12.30
C GLY A 543 -28.33 -6.64 11.07
N ASN A 544 -29.60 -6.23 11.15
CA ASN A 544 -30.24 -5.44 10.10
C ASN A 544 -29.55 -4.08 9.89
N ASN A 545 -28.86 -3.54 10.90
CA ASN A 545 -28.13 -2.27 10.79
C ASN A 545 -26.78 -2.43 10.06
N ALA A 546 -26.33 -3.66 9.80
CA ALA A 546 -25.11 -3.90 9.04
C ALA A 546 -25.15 -3.31 7.61
N VAL A 547 -26.35 -3.03 7.09
CA VAL A 547 -26.58 -2.33 5.80
C VAL A 547 -26.03 -0.90 5.78
N GLU A 548 -25.75 -0.31 6.94
CA GLU A 548 -25.15 1.03 7.05
C GLU A 548 -23.64 1.00 6.81
N ILE A 549 -22.97 -0.13 7.07
CA ILE A 549 -21.51 -0.24 6.99
C ILE A 549 -20.97 0.04 5.58
N PRO A 550 -21.58 -0.44 4.48
CA PRO A 550 -21.20 -0.03 3.13
C PRO A 550 -21.51 1.43 2.79
N GLN A 551 -22.40 2.13 3.52
CA GLN A 551 -22.77 3.51 3.21
C GLN A 551 -21.66 4.52 3.53
N PHE A 552 -20.63 4.11 4.29
CA PHE A 552 -19.42 4.90 4.48
C PHE A 552 -18.58 5.01 3.20
N ASP A 553 -18.63 4.01 2.30
CA ASP A 553 -17.80 3.98 1.08
C ASP A 553 -17.95 5.25 0.21
N PRO A 554 -19.17 5.72 -0.15
CA PRO A 554 -19.32 6.97 -0.92
C PRO A 554 -18.90 8.23 -0.13
N ILE A 555 -18.98 8.21 1.21
CA ILE A 555 -18.55 9.33 2.05
C ILE A 555 -17.02 9.41 2.06
N VAL A 556 -16.35 8.27 2.23
CA VAL A 556 -14.90 8.14 2.15
C VAL A 556 -14.40 8.62 0.78
N GLU A 557 -15.00 8.16 -0.32
CA GLU A 557 -14.59 8.58 -1.66
C GLU A 557 -14.79 10.10 -1.90
N ARG A 558 -15.84 10.70 -1.31
CA ARG A 558 -16.00 12.16 -1.37
C ARG A 558 -14.86 12.89 -0.67
N VAL A 559 -14.45 12.45 0.52
CA VAL A 559 -13.33 13.09 1.23
C VAL A 559 -12.00 12.85 0.50
N GLU A 560 -11.81 11.69 -0.15
CA GLU A 560 -10.66 11.44 -1.04
C GLU A 560 -10.58 12.47 -2.19
N GLN A 561 -11.73 12.86 -2.78
CA GLN A 561 -11.77 13.91 -3.81
C GLN A 561 -11.41 15.30 -3.25
N GLU A 562 -11.82 15.59 -2.02
CA GLU A 562 -11.45 16.82 -1.32
C GLU A 562 -9.93 16.84 -1.03
N ILE A 563 -9.35 15.71 -0.61
CA ILE A 563 -7.89 15.54 -0.42
C ILE A 563 -7.13 15.77 -1.73
N ARG A 564 -7.60 15.19 -2.85
CA ARG A 564 -7.00 15.41 -4.19
C ARG A 564 -6.95 16.88 -4.59
N SER A 565 -7.96 17.65 -4.18
CA SER A 565 -8.02 19.10 -4.45
C SER A 565 -7.14 19.89 -3.49
N ALA A 566 -7.08 19.49 -2.21
CA ALA A 566 -6.35 20.20 -1.16
C ALA A 566 -4.82 20.01 -1.22
N ARG A 567 -4.32 18.95 -1.87
CA ARG A 567 -2.87 18.68 -1.98
C ARG A 567 -2.11 19.59 -2.95
N GLN A 568 -2.81 20.48 -3.68
CA GLN A 568 -2.18 21.37 -4.65
C GLN A 568 -1.41 22.51 -3.96
N PRO A 569 -0.13 22.74 -4.31
CA PRO A 569 0.63 23.86 -3.78
C PRO A 569 0.06 25.21 -4.20
N ARG A 570 0.34 26.24 -3.40
CA ARG A 570 -0.09 27.61 -3.64
C ARG A 570 1.13 28.51 -3.67
N SER A 571 1.03 29.58 -4.45
CA SER A 571 2.03 30.63 -4.45
C SER A 571 2.12 31.28 -3.07
N ILE A 572 3.33 31.56 -2.62
CA ILE A 572 3.61 32.17 -1.32
C ILE A 572 4.21 33.55 -1.57
N ALA A 573 3.51 34.60 -1.12
CA ALA A 573 4.01 35.96 -1.19
C ALA A 573 4.98 36.22 -0.02
N MET A 574 6.18 36.69 -0.35
CA MET A 574 7.24 36.99 0.61
C MET A 574 7.58 38.47 0.57
N GLU A 575 7.77 39.08 1.73
CA GLU A 575 8.17 40.48 1.86
C GLU A 575 9.17 40.64 3.02
N LEU A 576 10.31 41.26 2.76
CA LEU A 576 11.22 41.75 3.78
C LEU A 576 11.02 43.25 4.00
N VAL A 577 10.85 43.61 5.27
CA VAL A 577 10.66 44.99 5.72
C VAL A 577 11.70 45.35 6.78
N PRO A 578 12.31 46.55 6.72
CA PRO A 578 13.19 47.01 7.78
C PRO A 578 12.35 47.35 9.01
N LEU A 579 12.82 46.97 10.20
CA LEU A 579 12.28 47.52 11.43
C LEU A 579 12.94 48.88 11.70
N THR A 580 12.12 49.91 11.79
CA THR A 580 12.51 51.21 12.32
C THR A 580 12.27 51.21 13.83
N ASP A 581 13.19 51.79 14.61
CA ASP A 581 13.19 51.81 16.08
C ASP A 581 12.06 52.66 16.74
N GLU A 582 10.86 52.73 16.15
CA GLU A 582 9.71 53.45 16.72
C GLU A 582 8.75 52.56 17.53
#